data_AF-A0A2T4Y1A1-F1
#
_entry.id   AF-A0A2T4Y1A1-F1
#
_cell.length_a   1.000
_cell.length_b   1.000
_cell.length_c   1.000
_cell.angle_alpha   90.00
_cell.angle_beta   90.00
_cell.angle_gamma   90.00
#
_symmetry.space_group_name_H-M   'P 1'
#
loop_
_entity.id
_entity.type
_entity.pdbx_description
1 polymer ?
#
loop_
_entity_poly.entity_id
_entity_poly.type
_entity_poly.pdbx_seq_one_letter_code
_entity_poly.pdbx_strand_id
1 'polypeptide(L)'
;MSNIDKQARLQHANELIRIIAAHGRRFFFSLHTGRTAEMLIDPRGRVWFVDEYTGKVIFTHKTTFANKWRGFSHGGTLRDLVEMMREYIVNGDPIPEYYLGPERRQLTDGNIWGYEPEAMQTVRDAAINLPIIKADRAASSPKGE
;
A
#
# COMPACT_ATOMS: atom_id res chain seq x y z
N MET A 1 -12.47 16.39 -10.38
CA MET A 1 -12.45 14.94 -10.12
C MET A 1 -13.72 14.59 -9.37
N SER A 2 -14.50 13.66 -9.92
CA SER A 2 -15.79 13.29 -9.36
C SER A 2 -15.61 12.39 -8.13
N ASN A 3 -16.62 12.30 -7.27
CA ASN A 3 -16.59 11.38 -6.13
C ASN A 3 -16.52 9.89 -6.58
N ILE A 4 -16.99 9.61 -7.80
CA ILE A 4 -16.96 8.28 -8.43
C ILE A 4 -15.52 7.82 -8.64
N ASP A 5 -14.61 8.72 -9.02
CA ASP A 5 -13.20 8.39 -9.25
C ASP A 5 -12.49 7.99 -7.94
N LYS A 6 -12.84 8.61 -6.81
CA LYS A 6 -12.23 8.29 -5.51
C LYS A 6 -12.65 6.92 -5.00
N GLN A 7 -13.91 6.53 -5.19
CA GLN A 7 -14.40 5.23 -4.74
C GLN A 7 -13.75 4.08 -5.52
N ALA A 8 -13.56 4.22 -6.83
CA ALA A 8 -12.82 3.25 -7.63
C ALA A 8 -11.36 3.13 -7.12
N ARG A 9 -10.70 4.26 -6.88
CA ARG A 9 -9.33 4.27 -6.35
C ARG A 9 -9.22 3.68 -4.93
N LEU A 10 -10.25 3.86 -4.10
CA LEU A 10 -10.36 3.21 -2.80
C LEU A 10 -10.36 1.69 -2.93
N GLN A 11 -11.13 1.17 -3.89
CA GLN A 11 -11.19 -0.27 -4.16
C GLN A 11 -9.83 -0.82 -4.59
N HIS A 12 -9.09 -0.10 -5.46
CA HIS A 12 -7.74 -0.52 -5.85
C HIS A 12 -6.77 -0.54 -4.66
N ALA A 13 -6.85 0.45 -3.76
CA ALA A 13 -6.02 0.48 -2.55
C ALA A 13 -6.33 -0.69 -1.62
N ASN A 14 -7.62 -0.99 -1.41
CA ASN A 14 -8.04 -2.12 -0.58
C ASN A 14 -7.68 -3.47 -1.21
N GLU A 15 -7.67 -3.57 -2.54
CA GLU A 15 -7.19 -4.77 -3.22
C GLU A 15 -5.70 -4.99 -3.01
N LEU A 16 -4.88 -3.92 -3.12
CA LEU A 16 -3.46 -3.99 -2.79
C LEU A 16 -3.23 -4.46 -1.35
N ILE A 17 -4.00 -3.95 -0.38
CA ILE A 17 -3.93 -4.40 1.02
C ILE A 17 -4.24 -5.90 1.13
N ARG A 18 -5.28 -6.41 0.45
CA ARG A 18 -5.64 -7.83 0.48
C ARG A 18 -4.54 -8.73 -0.08
N ILE A 19 -3.91 -8.34 -1.18
CA ILE A 19 -2.79 -9.08 -1.76
C ILE A 19 -1.65 -9.17 -0.74
N ILE A 20 -1.24 -8.04 -0.17
CA ILE A 20 -0.15 -8.01 0.82
C ILE A 20 -0.49 -8.86 2.07
N ALA A 21 -1.74 -8.82 2.50
CA ALA A 21 -2.29 -9.59 3.62
C ALA A 21 -2.35 -11.09 3.38
N ALA A 22 -2.46 -11.54 2.13
CA ALA A 22 -2.55 -12.95 1.79
C ALA A 22 -1.19 -13.66 1.73
N HIS A 23 -0.09 -12.91 1.61
CA HIS A 23 1.23 -13.46 1.28
C HIS A 23 2.32 -13.11 2.30
N GLY A 24 3.39 -13.90 2.30
CA GLY A 24 4.58 -13.67 3.14
C GLY A 24 4.23 -13.53 4.63
N ARG A 25 4.66 -12.42 5.23
CA ARG A 25 4.38 -12.13 6.65
C ARG A 25 2.94 -11.68 6.92
N ARG A 26 2.09 -11.62 5.89
CA ARG A 26 0.69 -11.22 5.96
C ARG A 26 0.50 -9.84 6.58
N PHE A 27 1.33 -8.87 6.17
CA PHE A 27 1.14 -7.50 6.61
C PHE A 27 -0.28 -7.03 6.31
N PHE A 28 -0.83 -6.20 7.19
CA PHE A 28 -2.23 -5.79 7.17
C PHE A 28 -3.25 -6.90 7.46
N PHE A 29 -2.84 -8.10 7.88
CA PHE A 29 -3.74 -9.11 8.44
C PHE A 29 -3.32 -9.54 9.84
N SER A 30 -4.29 -9.62 10.75
CA SER A 30 -4.05 -10.11 12.10
C SER A 30 -4.63 -11.51 12.27
N LEU A 31 -3.76 -12.48 12.55
CA LEU A 31 -4.18 -13.82 12.96
C LEU A 31 -4.96 -13.82 14.29
N HIS A 32 -4.70 -12.81 15.16
CA HIS A 32 -5.36 -12.71 16.46
C HIS A 32 -6.82 -12.27 16.33
N THR A 33 -7.11 -11.31 15.45
CA THR A 33 -8.45 -10.74 15.29
C THR A 33 -9.20 -11.28 14.08
N GLY A 34 -8.50 -11.97 13.16
CA GLY A 34 -9.04 -12.42 11.88
C GLY A 34 -9.37 -11.28 10.91
N ARG A 35 -8.91 -10.06 11.18
CA ARG A 35 -9.20 -8.86 10.37
C ARG A 35 -8.09 -8.56 9.38
N THR A 36 -8.48 -7.98 8.26
CA THR A 36 -7.59 -7.30 7.32
C THR A 36 -7.78 -5.79 7.49
N ALA A 37 -6.70 -5.02 7.36
CA ALA A 37 -6.76 -3.57 7.39
C ALA A 37 -7.54 -3.05 6.17
N GLU A 38 -8.04 -1.83 6.25
CA GLU A 38 -8.75 -1.22 5.13
C GLU A 38 -8.62 0.30 5.10
N MET A 39 -8.66 0.84 3.89
CA MET A 39 -8.83 2.26 3.61
C MET A 39 -10.33 2.58 3.57
N LEU A 40 -10.72 3.72 4.13
CA LEU A 40 -12.08 4.26 4.09
C LEU A 40 -12.08 5.69 3.56
N ILE A 41 -13.20 6.10 2.96
CA ILE A 41 -13.51 7.49 2.62
C ILE A 41 -14.72 7.94 3.42
N ASP A 42 -14.62 9.09 4.10
CA ASP A 42 -15.77 9.69 4.78
C ASP A 42 -16.63 10.55 3.82
N PRO A 43 -17.82 11.01 4.24
CA PRO A 43 -18.68 11.85 3.41
C PRO A 43 -18.05 13.19 2.97
N ARG A 44 -16.97 13.63 3.63
CA ARG A 44 -16.20 14.84 3.28
C ARG A 44 -15.06 14.53 2.32
N GLY A 45 -14.93 13.29 1.85
CA GLY A 45 -13.88 12.84 0.95
C GLY A 45 -12.51 12.71 1.62
N ARG A 46 -12.45 12.63 2.96
CA ARG A 46 -11.21 12.37 3.71
C ARG A 46 -10.95 10.89 3.79
N VAL A 47 -9.67 10.54 3.78
CA VAL A 47 -9.21 9.16 3.74
C VAL A 47 -8.77 8.75 5.14
N TRP A 48 -9.18 7.56 5.55
CA TRP A 48 -8.90 6.96 6.84
C TRP A 48 -8.33 5.56 6.64
N PHE A 49 -7.59 5.05 7.62
CA PHE A 49 -7.06 3.69 7.65
C PHE A 49 -7.57 2.98 8.90
N VAL A 50 -8.12 1.78 8.74
CA VAL A 50 -8.53 0.91 9.84
C VAL A 50 -7.42 -0.10 10.08
N ASP A 51 -6.76 0.01 11.24
CA ASP A 51 -5.68 -0.91 11.63
C ASP A 51 -6.24 -2.29 11.99
N GLU A 52 -5.66 -3.36 11.45
CA GLU A 52 -6.21 -4.71 11.57
C GLU A 52 -6.09 -5.28 12.98
N TYR A 53 -5.00 -4.93 13.67
CA TYR A 53 -4.71 -5.43 15.00
C TYR A 53 -5.55 -4.69 16.04
N THR A 54 -5.48 -3.36 16.07
CA THR A 54 -6.18 -2.56 17.07
C THR A 54 -7.62 -2.23 16.71
N GLY A 55 -8.01 -2.28 15.43
CA GLY A 55 -9.32 -1.86 14.94
C GLY A 55 -9.52 -0.34 14.94
N LYS A 56 -8.46 0.44 15.20
CA LYS A 56 -8.58 1.90 15.29
C LYS A 56 -8.68 2.53 13.91
N VAL A 57 -9.58 3.51 13.78
CA VAL A 57 -9.71 4.35 12.60
C VAL A 57 -8.72 5.51 12.71
N ILE A 58 -7.76 5.57 11.79
CA ILE A 58 -6.61 6.46 11.80
C ILE A 58 -6.75 7.49 10.69
N PHE A 59 -6.62 8.77 11.05
CA PHE A 59 -6.63 9.86 10.09
C PHE A 59 -5.29 9.93 9.35
N THR A 60 -5.31 9.74 8.02
CA THR A 60 -4.07 9.62 7.23
C THR A 60 -3.52 10.95 6.75
N HIS A 61 -4.28 12.04 6.85
CA HIS A 61 -3.88 13.35 6.32
C HIS A 61 -2.96 14.10 7.28
N LYS A 62 -2.08 14.94 6.73
CA LYS A 62 -1.18 15.78 7.53
C LYS A 62 -1.98 16.73 8.43
N THR A 63 -1.56 16.84 9.68
CA THR A 63 -2.11 17.75 10.70
C THR A 63 -1.04 18.70 11.21
N THR A 64 -1.42 19.91 11.61
CA THR A 64 -0.50 20.95 12.12
C THR A 64 0.19 20.56 13.43
N PHE A 65 -0.48 19.76 14.26
CA PHE A 65 0.11 19.12 15.42
C PHE A 65 0.40 17.68 15.06
N ALA A 66 1.67 17.28 15.14
CA ALA A 66 2.24 15.99 14.72
C ALA A 66 1.20 14.88 14.45
N ASN A 67 1.15 14.39 13.21
CA ASN A 67 0.28 13.26 12.88
C ASN A 67 0.78 12.00 13.60
N LYS A 68 0.22 11.73 14.78
CA LYS A 68 0.71 10.70 15.71
C LYS A 68 0.29 9.27 15.32
N TRP A 69 -0.52 9.07 14.27
CA TRP A 69 -1.00 7.76 13.81
C TRP A 69 -1.31 6.81 14.98
N ARG A 70 -2.02 7.33 16.00
CA ARG A 70 -2.21 6.61 17.26
C ARG A 70 -3.03 5.36 17.01
N GLY A 71 -2.44 4.19 17.26
CA GLY A 71 -3.07 2.90 16.99
C GLY A 71 -2.59 2.20 15.73
N PHE A 72 -1.68 2.81 14.98
CA PHE A 72 -1.03 2.14 13.86
C PHE A 72 -0.05 1.10 14.39
N SER A 73 -0.20 -0.15 13.95
CA SER A 73 0.53 -1.30 14.48
C SER A 73 1.80 -1.65 13.71
N HIS A 74 2.08 -0.96 12.60
CA HIS A 74 3.21 -1.27 11.71
C HIS A 74 4.35 -0.24 11.79
N GLY A 75 5.49 -0.58 11.17
CA GLY A 75 6.66 0.30 11.05
C GLY A 75 6.52 1.39 9.97
N GLY A 76 7.51 2.28 9.91
CA GLY A 76 7.51 3.46 9.04
C GLY A 76 7.31 3.16 7.54
N THR A 77 7.94 2.11 7.01
CA THR A 77 7.80 1.74 5.59
C THR A 77 6.35 1.41 5.19
N LEU A 78 5.62 0.69 6.06
CA LEU A 78 4.22 0.38 5.80
C LEU A 78 3.33 1.59 6.02
N ARG A 79 3.69 2.48 6.95
CA ARG A 79 3.03 3.78 7.07
C ARG A 79 3.17 4.59 5.79
N ASP A 80 4.37 4.70 5.22
CA ASP A 80 4.60 5.41 3.97
C ASP A 80 3.76 4.82 2.82
N LEU A 81 3.63 3.49 2.78
CA LEU A 81 2.75 2.82 1.83
C LEU A 81 1.29 3.24 1.97
N VAL A 82 0.75 3.29 3.20
CA VAL A 82 -0.62 3.77 3.46
C VAL A 82 -0.77 5.26 3.11
N GLU A 83 0.27 6.07 3.36
CA GLU A 83 0.29 7.48 2.95
C GLU A 83 0.26 7.65 1.41
N MET A 84 0.95 6.80 0.65
CA MET A 84 0.86 6.82 -0.81
C MET A 84 -0.50 6.31 -1.31
N MET A 85 -1.09 5.29 -0.67
CA MET A 85 -2.47 4.88 -0.96
C MET A 85 -3.46 6.04 -0.77
N ARG A 86 -3.27 6.86 0.28
CA ARG A 86 -4.04 8.10 0.47
C ARG A 86 -3.85 9.05 -0.71
N GLU A 87 -2.62 9.34 -1.14
CA GLU A 87 -2.38 10.25 -2.28
C GLU A 87 -3.01 9.72 -3.58
N TYR A 88 -2.92 8.42 -3.83
CA TYR A 88 -3.62 7.78 -4.94
C TYR A 88 -5.13 8.00 -4.85
N ILE A 89 -5.75 7.72 -3.69
CA ILE A 89 -7.18 7.91 -3.51
C ILE A 89 -7.59 9.37 -3.74
N VAL A 90 -6.85 10.33 -3.18
CA VAL A 90 -7.21 11.75 -3.23
C VAL A 90 -6.96 12.35 -4.61
N ASN A 91 -5.75 12.15 -5.16
CA ASN A 91 -5.26 12.86 -6.36
C ASN A 91 -5.15 11.96 -7.59
N GLY A 92 -5.11 10.64 -7.41
CA GLY A 92 -4.81 9.69 -8.49
C GLY A 92 -3.32 9.42 -8.69
N ASP A 93 -2.45 9.87 -7.78
CA ASP A 93 -1.00 9.68 -7.86
C ASP A 93 -0.64 8.20 -7.63
N PRO A 94 -0.17 7.46 -8.66
CA PRO A 94 0.09 6.04 -8.53
C PRO A 94 1.37 5.76 -7.72
N ILE A 95 1.42 4.59 -7.09
CA ILE A 95 2.53 4.10 -6.27
C ILE A 95 3.60 3.50 -7.20
N PRO A 96 4.87 3.92 -7.13
CA PRO A 96 5.94 3.29 -7.90
C PRO A 96 6.09 1.81 -7.55
N GLU A 97 6.28 0.94 -8.55
CA GLU A 97 6.43 -0.52 -8.36
C GLU A 97 7.54 -0.89 -7.36
N TYR A 98 8.60 -0.09 -7.25
CA TYR A 98 9.69 -0.26 -6.29
C TYR A 98 9.21 -0.36 -4.83
N TYR A 99 8.04 0.23 -4.50
CA TYR A 99 7.46 0.13 -3.16
C TYR A 99 6.80 -1.22 -2.86
N LEU A 100 6.69 -2.12 -3.84
CA LEU A 100 6.29 -3.52 -3.64
C LEU A 100 7.48 -4.33 -3.10
N GLY A 101 7.80 -4.10 -1.83
CA GLY A 101 8.96 -4.69 -1.16
C GLY A 101 10.29 -4.14 -1.69
N PRO A 102 10.65 -2.90 -1.30
CA PRO A 102 11.94 -2.32 -1.63
C PRO A 102 13.09 -3.23 -1.23
N GLU A 103 14.15 -3.24 -2.02
CA GLU A 103 15.36 -4.00 -1.70
C GLU A 103 16.18 -3.29 -0.62
N ARG A 104 16.90 -4.07 0.18
CA ARG A 104 17.91 -3.51 1.09
C ARG A 104 19.17 -3.13 0.30
N ARG A 105 20.15 -2.54 0.98
CA ARG A 105 21.39 -2.03 0.37
C ARG A 105 22.09 -3.04 -0.55
N GLN A 106 21.99 -4.33 -0.24
CA GLN A 106 22.41 -5.42 -1.13
C GLN A 106 21.24 -6.37 -1.35
N LEU A 107 21.12 -6.93 -2.56
CA LEU A 107 20.10 -7.93 -2.90
C LEU A 107 20.12 -9.16 -1.98
N THR A 108 21.30 -9.54 -1.48
CA THR A 108 21.52 -10.64 -0.54
C THR A 108 20.93 -10.39 0.85
N ASP A 109 20.67 -9.12 1.19
CA ASP A 109 20.08 -8.75 2.48
C ASP A 109 18.55 -8.95 2.48
N GLY A 110 17.96 -9.29 1.33
CA GLY A 110 16.52 -9.43 1.15
C GLY A 110 15.78 -8.08 0.98
N ASN A 111 14.46 -8.12 1.03
CA ASN A 111 13.63 -6.91 0.95
C ASN A 111 13.42 -6.26 2.34
N ILE A 112 13.11 -4.97 2.36
CA ILE A 112 12.86 -4.18 3.58
C ILE A 112 11.70 -4.79 4.39
N TRP A 113 10.72 -5.39 3.71
CA TRP A 113 9.57 -6.04 4.34
C TRP A 113 9.92 -7.36 5.04
N GLY A 114 11.09 -7.93 4.73
CA GLY A 114 11.53 -9.22 5.25
C GLY A 114 10.64 -10.39 4.78
N TYR A 115 10.03 -10.28 3.61
CA TYR A 115 9.34 -11.38 2.95
C TYR A 115 10.37 -12.33 2.33
N GLU A 116 10.10 -13.64 2.33
CA GLU A 116 10.89 -14.58 1.54
C GLU A 116 10.82 -14.23 0.04
N PRO A 117 11.86 -14.53 -0.75
CA PRO A 117 11.92 -14.14 -2.17
C PRO A 117 10.68 -14.57 -2.97
N GLU A 118 10.21 -15.82 -2.80
CA GLU A 118 9.04 -16.35 -3.49
C GLU A 118 7.74 -15.64 -3.08
N ALA A 119 7.57 -15.36 -1.79
CA ALA A 119 6.41 -14.61 -1.29
C ALA A 119 6.42 -13.17 -1.79
N MET A 120 7.60 -12.55 -1.89
CA MET A 120 7.75 -11.21 -2.44
C MET A 120 7.43 -11.19 -3.94
N GLN A 121 7.92 -12.18 -4.69
CA GLN A 121 7.61 -12.31 -6.11
C GLN A 121 6.10 -12.49 -6.33
N THR A 122 5.45 -13.33 -5.54
CA THR A 122 3.99 -13.54 -5.61
C THR A 122 3.20 -12.24 -5.39
N VAL A 123 3.59 -11.44 -4.40
CA VAL A 123 2.97 -10.11 -4.18
C VAL A 123 3.20 -9.19 -5.37
N ARG A 124 4.42 -9.14 -5.93
CA ARG A 124 4.75 -8.31 -7.08
C ARG A 124 3.90 -8.71 -8.29
N ASP A 125 3.84 -9.99 -8.63
CA ASP A 125 3.09 -10.49 -9.78
C ASP A 125 1.59 -10.23 -9.65
N ALA A 126 1.03 -10.37 -8.45
CA ALA A 126 -0.38 -10.11 -8.18
C ALA A 126 -0.70 -8.59 -8.21
N ALA A 127 0.20 -7.75 -7.70
CA ALA A 127 -0.06 -6.32 -7.52
C ALA A 127 0.33 -5.45 -8.72
N ILE A 128 1.28 -5.86 -9.57
CA ILE A 128 1.87 -5.02 -10.61
C ILE A 128 0.85 -4.49 -11.62
N ASN A 129 -0.23 -5.25 -11.85
CA ASN A 129 -1.28 -4.90 -12.80
C ASN A 129 -2.41 -4.08 -12.15
N LEU A 130 -2.35 -3.80 -10.84
CA LEU A 130 -3.36 -2.97 -10.19
C LEU A 130 -3.22 -1.52 -10.67
N PRO A 131 -4.33 -0.78 -10.93
CA PRO A 131 -4.26 0.61 -11.39
C PRO A 131 -3.65 1.59 -10.38
N ILE A 132 -3.45 1.17 -9.13
CA ILE A 132 -2.74 1.94 -8.10
C ILE A 132 -1.22 1.87 -8.27
N ILE A 133 -0.70 0.88 -8.99
CA ILE A 133 0.73 0.72 -9.23
C ILE A 133 1.11 1.37 -10.56
N LYS A 134 2.13 2.21 -10.52
CA LYS A 134 2.79 2.73 -11.71
C LYS A 134 3.82 1.70 -12.16
N ALA A 135 3.51 0.99 -13.24
CA ALA A 135 4.50 0.19 -13.94
C ALA A 135 5.58 1.12 -14.50
N ASP A 136 6.85 0.86 -14.18
CA ASP A 136 7.95 1.55 -14.84
C ASP A 136 8.07 1.01 -16.26
N ARG A 137 7.43 1.69 -17.21
CA ARG A 137 7.56 1.36 -18.63
C ARG A 137 8.94 1.79 -19.14
N ALA A 138 9.98 1.07 -18.75
CA ALA A 138 11.34 1.28 -19.22
C ALA A 138 12.08 -0.06 -19.45
N ALA A 139 11.69 -0.78 -20.51
CA ALA A 139 12.61 -1.62 -21.31
C ALA A 139 11.88 -2.23 -22.53
N SER A 140 11.60 -1.43 -23.57
CA SER A 140 11.47 -1.95 -24.93
C SER A 140 11.50 -0.80 -25.94
N SER A 141 12.66 -0.17 -26.09
CA SER A 141 13.07 0.34 -27.39
C SER A 141 14.03 -0.71 -27.96
N PRO A 142 13.73 -1.37 -29.09
CA PRO A 142 14.74 -2.13 -29.78
C PRO A 142 15.85 -1.15 -30.18
N LYS A 143 17.11 -1.48 -29.85
CA LYS A 143 18.24 -0.80 -30.49
C LYS A 143 18.11 -1.10 -31.98
N GLY A 144 17.69 -0.07 -32.72
CA GLY A 144 17.71 -0.06 -34.17
C GLY A 144 19.14 -0.24 -34.68
N GLU A 145 19.18 -0.92 -35.80
CA GLU A 145 20.30 -1.43 -36.61
C GLU A 145 21.38 -0.40 -36.96
#